data_AF-A0A4Y7QNK4-F1
#
_entry.id   AF-A0A4Y7QNK4-F1
#
_cell.length_a   1.000
_cell.length_b   1.000
_cell.length_c   1.000
_cell.angle_alpha   90.00
_cell.angle_beta   90.00
_cell.angle_gamma   90.00
#
_symmetry.space_group_name_H-M   'P 1'
#
loop_
_entity.id
_entity.type
_entity.pdbx_description
1 polymer ?
#
loop_
_entity_poly.entity_id
_entity_poly.type
_entity_poly.pdbx_seq_one_letter_code
_entity_poly.pdbx_strand_id
1 'polypeptide(L)'
;MSQANIPNITPTISITPGQSISLIVASIAMEELALAHIINSEAEKTQFILGTLDTGVTPPPVTLSNLLTVNNSVKQTLQTAVKQEMLLQFKLENVLDLVSITPL
;
A
#
# COMPACT_ATOMS: atom_id res chain seq x y z
N MET A 1 -35.46 12.93 -28.53
CA MET A 1 -34.67 12.71 -27.29
C MET A 1 -33.46 13.64 -27.36
N SER A 2 -33.37 14.65 -26.49
CA SER A 2 -32.18 15.52 -26.42
C SER A 2 -31.12 14.82 -25.56
N GLN A 3 -30.02 14.36 -26.16
CA GLN A 3 -28.85 13.98 -25.37
C GLN A 3 -28.30 15.22 -24.65
N ALA A 4 -27.84 15.04 -23.41
CA ALA A 4 -27.12 16.08 -22.68
C ALA A 4 -25.81 16.40 -23.42
N ASN A 5 -25.57 17.69 -23.68
CA ASN A 5 -24.34 18.15 -24.31
C ASN A 5 -23.24 18.20 -23.24
N ILE A 6 -22.48 17.11 -23.08
CA ILE A 6 -21.32 17.10 -22.18
C ILE A 6 -20.33 18.19 -22.65
N PRO A 7 -19.90 19.11 -21.78
CA PRO A 7 -18.93 20.13 -22.14
C PRO A 7 -17.64 19.48 -22.65
N ASN A 8 -17.08 20.03 -23.74
CA ASN A 8 -15.77 19.58 -24.22
C ASN A 8 -14.70 19.92 -23.17
N ILE A 9 -13.89 18.93 -22.80
CA ILE A 9 -12.77 19.11 -21.87
C ILE A 9 -11.50 19.08 -22.71
N THR A 10 -10.76 20.19 -22.74
CA THR A 10 -9.44 20.26 -23.41
C THR A 10 -8.36 20.36 -22.34
N PRO A 11 -7.92 19.24 -21.74
CA PRO A 11 -6.92 19.28 -20.69
C PRO A 11 -5.56 19.71 -21.24
N THR A 12 -4.88 20.62 -20.55
CA THR A 12 -3.46 20.91 -20.76
C THR A 12 -2.64 19.82 -20.07
N ILE A 13 -2.24 18.80 -20.81
CA ILE A 13 -1.37 17.72 -20.31
C ILE A 13 0.09 18.13 -20.55
N SER A 14 0.85 18.33 -19.47
CA SER A 14 2.27 18.73 -19.51
C SER A 14 3.26 17.56 -19.38
N ILE A 15 2.75 16.34 -19.14
CA ILE A 15 3.53 15.11 -18.96
C ILE A 15 3.48 14.24 -20.21
N THR A 16 4.62 13.69 -20.62
CA THR A 16 4.67 12.73 -21.71
C THR A 16 4.24 11.34 -21.24
N PRO A 17 3.83 10.45 -22.16
CA PRO A 17 3.56 9.05 -21.83
C PRO A 17 4.74 8.35 -21.14
N GLY A 18 5.97 8.58 -21.61
CA GLY A 18 7.18 8.04 -20.99
C GLY A 18 7.43 8.57 -19.57
N GLN A 19 7.18 9.87 -19.33
CA GLN A 19 7.24 10.44 -17.98
C GLN A 19 6.18 9.83 -17.06
N SER A 20 4.98 9.57 -17.59
CA SER A 20 3.89 8.94 -16.85
C SER A 20 4.26 7.53 -16.38
N ILE A 21 4.97 6.75 -17.20
CA ILE A 21 5.48 5.41 -16.82
C ILE A 21 6.39 5.52 -15.60
N SER A 22 7.40 6.39 -15.66
CA SER A 22 8.34 6.59 -14.54
C SER A 22 7.61 7.05 -13.27
N LEU A 23 6.61 7.92 -13.39
CA LEU A 23 5.81 8.38 -12.26
C LEU A 23 4.95 7.26 -11.68
N ILE A 24 4.40 6.36 -12.50
CA ILE A 24 3.63 5.22 -12.01
C ILE A 24 4.55 4.24 -11.28
N VAL A 25 5.72 3.92 -11.83
CA VAL A 25 6.71 3.07 -11.14
C VAL A 25 7.13 3.69 -9.80
N ALA A 26 7.38 5.00 -9.78
CA ALA A 26 7.67 5.71 -8.54
C ALA A 26 6.51 5.64 -7.54
N SER A 27 5.25 5.72 -8.00
CA SER A 27 4.08 5.55 -7.11
C SER A 27 4.04 4.17 -6.47
N ILE A 28 4.28 3.11 -7.25
CA ILE A 28 4.33 1.73 -6.75
C ILE A 28 5.40 1.62 -5.66
N ALA A 29 6.60 2.14 -5.91
CA ALA A 29 7.68 2.12 -4.92
C ALA A 29 7.32 2.87 -3.62
N MET A 30 6.58 3.98 -3.70
CA MET A 30 6.08 4.70 -2.52
C MET A 30 5.02 3.91 -1.76
N GLU A 31 4.14 3.22 -2.48
CA GLU A 31 3.10 2.36 -1.89
C GLU A 31 3.72 1.13 -1.19
N GLU A 32 4.75 0.51 -1.76
CA GLU A 32 5.55 -0.56 -1.14
C GLU A 32 6.23 -0.09 0.16
N LEU A 33 6.84 1.10 0.16
CA LEU A 33 7.42 1.68 1.37
C LEU A 33 6.37 1.91 2.46
N ALA A 34 5.18 2.37 2.09
CA ALA A 34 4.08 2.55 3.03
C ALA A 34 3.62 1.21 3.63
N LEU A 35 3.52 0.15 2.81
CA LEU A 35 3.19 -1.20 3.29
C LEU A 35 4.27 -1.76 4.23
N ALA A 36 5.55 -1.55 3.94
CA ALA A 36 6.64 -1.93 4.83
C ALA A 36 6.54 -1.25 6.21
N HIS A 37 6.18 0.04 6.24
CA HIS A 37 5.95 0.76 7.50
C HIS A 37 4.75 0.22 8.28
N ILE A 38 3.66 -0.16 7.61
CA ILE A 38 2.51 -0.79 8.26
C ILE A 38 2.93 -2.13 8.89
N ILE A 39 3.65 -2.98 8.15
CA ILE A 39 4.11 -4.28 8.63
C ILE A 39 5.03 -4.11 9.85
N ASN A 40 5.97 -3.17 9.79
CA ASN A 40 6.85 -2.86 10.92
C ASN A 40 6.06 -2.36 12.14
N SER A 41 5.07 -1.50 11.95
CA SER A 41 4.21 -1.01 13.03
C SER A 41 3.42 -2.14 13.70
N GLU A 42 2.91 -3.11 12.93
CA GLU A 42 2.25 -4.29 13.49
C GLU A 42 3.21 -5.20 14.27
N ALA A 43 4.47 -5.30 13.82
CA ALA A 43 5.51 -6.03 14.53
C ALA A 43 5.86 -5.35 15.87
N GLU A 44 6.09 -4.03 15.86
CA GLU A 44 6.34 -3.24 17.07
C GLU A 44 5.17 -3.31 18.05
N LYS A 45 3.92 -3.24 17.56
CA LYS A 45 2.71 -3.43 18.37
C LYS A 45 2.71 -4.76 19.11
N THR A 46 3.08 -5.83 18.42
CA THR A 46 3.18 -7.18 19.00
C THR A 46 4.29 -7.24 20.05
N GLN A 47 5.47 -6.70 19.74
CA GLN A 47 6.60 -6.66 20.66
C GLN A 47 6.30 -5.82 21.91
N PHE A 48 5.60 -4.70 21.76
CA PHE A 48 5.16 -3.84 22.86
C PHE A 48 4.26 -4.62 23.81
N ILE A 49 3.24 -5.30 23.30
CA ILE A 49 2.30 -6.07 24.12
C ILE A 49 2.98 -7.23 24.85
N LEU A 50 3.97 -7.86 24.23
CA LEU A 50 4.75 -8.95 24.84
C LEU A 50 5.85 -8.45 25.79
N GLY A 51 6.06 -7.13 25.88
CA GLY A 51 7.13 -6.53 26.69
C GLY A 51 8.53 -6.79 26.17
N THR A 52 8.67 -7.15 24.89
CA THR A 52 9.99 -7.36 24.25
C THR A 52 10.49 -6.11 23.54
N LEU A 53 9.64 -5.08 23.38
CA LEU A 53 10.03 -3.80 22.79
C LEU A 53 10.65 -2.90 23.85
N ASP A 54 11.92 -2.53 23.67
CA ASP A 54 12.61 -1.61 24.57
C ASP A 54 12.14 -0.17 24.32
N THR A 55 11.16 0.26 25.12
CA THR A 55 10.56 1.60 25.05
C THR A 55 10.72 2.40 26.33
N GLY A 56 11.26 1.80 27.39
CA GLY A 56 11.18 2.36 28.75
C GLY A 56 9.77 2.42 29.33
N VAL A 57 8.74 1.93 28.61
CA VAL A 57 7.34 1.88 29.05
C VAL A 57 6.98 0.44 29.38
N THR A 58 6.42 0.21 30.57
CA THR A 58 5.89 -1.11 30.95
C THR A 58 4.52 -1.33 30.31
N PRO A 59 4.32 -2.41 29.54
CA PRO A 59 3.03 -2.71 28.95
C PRO A 59 1.98 -2.98 30.04
N PRO A 60 0.70 -2.66 29.81
CA PRO A 60 -0.35 -2.99 30.75
C PRO A 60 -0.48 -4.51 30.93
N PRO A 61 -1.01 -4.99 32.07
CA PRO A 61 -1.29 -6.42 32.24
C PRO A 61 -2.22 -6.91 31.14
N VAL A 62 -1.79 -7.93 30.40
CA VAL A 62 -2.55 -8.51 29.29
C VAL A 62 -3.05 -9.89 29.63
N THR A 63 -4.33 -10.14 29.33
CA THR A 63 -4.91 -11.47 29.43
C THR A 63 -4.68 -12.25 28.12
N LEU A 64 -4.79 -13.58 28.18
CA LEU A 64 -4.74 -14.42 26.99
C LEU A 64 -5.79 -14.01 25.93
N SER A 65 -6.98 -13.60 26.37
CA SER A 65 -8.03 -13.11 25.47
C SER A 65 -7.62 -11.85 24.72
N ASN A 66 -6.93 -10.92 25.39
CA ASN A 66 -6.40 -9.73 24.74
C ASN A 66 -5.32 -10.09 23.71
N LEU A 67 -4.41 -11.01 24.05
CA LEU A 67 -3.37 -11.47 23.13
C LEU A 67 -3.94 -12.12 21.87
N LEU A 68 -4.96 -12.98 22.01
CA LEU A 68 -5.64 -13.60 20.87
C LEU A 68 -6.36 -12.56 20.00
N THR A 69 -6.95 -11.54 20.63
CA THR A 69 -7.61 -10.44 19.91
C THR A 69 -6.62 -9.65 19.07
N VAL A 70 -5.48 -9.28 19.66
CA VAL A 70 -4.40 -8.54 18.97
C VAL A 70 -3.81 -9.39 17.85
N ASN A 71 -3.50 -10.66 18.10
CA ASN A 71 -2.95 -11.56 17.08
C ASN A 71 -3.91 -11.69 15.88
N ASN A 72 -5.22 -11.85 16.14
CA ASN A 72 -6.20 -11.87 15.05
C ASN A 72 -6.27 -10.56 14.27
N SER A 73 -6.13 -9.41 14.96
CA SER A 73 -6.06 -8.09 14.32
C SER A 73 -4.82 -7.96 13.42
N VAL A 74 -3.63 -8.29 13.94
CA VAL A 74 -2.36 -8.30 13.19
C VAL A 74 -2.47 -9.21 11.97
N LYS A 75 -2.99 -10.43 12.14
CA LYS A 75 -3.23 -11.37 11.03
C LYS A 75 -4.12 -10.76 9.95
N GLN A 76 -5.20 -10.06 10.33
CA GLN A 76 -6.11 -9.42 9.38
C GLN A 76 -5.43 -8.26 8.64
N THR A 77 -4.61 -7.45 9.33
CA THR A 77 -3.81 -6.40 8.70
C THR A 77 -2.82 -6.99 7.69
N LEU A 78 -2.07 -8.04 8.07
CA LEU A 78 -1.13 -8.71 7.17
C LEU A 78 -1.82 -9.34 5.96
N GLN A 79 -2.98 -9.96 6.14
CA GLN A 79 -3.79 -10.47 5.03
C GLN A 79 -4.25 -9.36 4.08
N THR A 80 -4.50 -8.16 4.61
CA THR A 80 -4.87 -7.00 3.80
C THR A 80 -3.66 -6.43 3.08
N ALA A 81 -2.49 -6.36 3.74
CA ALA A 81 -1.23 -5.95 3.12
C ALA A 81 -0.88 -6.86 1.94
N VAL A 82 -0.93 -8.19 2.10
CA VAL A 82 -0.68 -9.15 1.01
C VAL A 82 -1.64 -8.94 -0.18
N LYS A 83 -2.90 -8.54 0.06
CA LYS A 83 -3.83 -8.21 -1.04
C LYS A 83 -3.42 -6.94 -1.77
N GLN A 84 -2.90 -5.93 -1.06
CA GLN A 84 -2.38 -4.72 -1.68
C GLN A 84 -1.11 -5.01 -2.49
N GLU A 85 -0.18 -5.81 -1.95
CA GLU A 85 1.01 -6.29 -2.66
C GLU A 85 0.64 -6.97 -3.99
N MET A 86 -0.37 -7.83 -4.00
CA MET A 86 -0.86 -8.44 -5.25
C MET A 86 -1.39 -7.41 -6.24
N LEU A 87 -2.10 -6.37 -5.78
CA LEU A 87 -2.59 -5.30 -6.67
C LEU A 87 -1.44 -4.43 -7.21
N LEU A 88 -0.42 -4.16 -6.38
CA LEU A 88 0.79 -3.45 -6.80
C LEU A 88 1.58 -4.26 -7.83
N GLN A 89 1.68 -5.57 -7.64
CA GLN A 89 2.27 -6.49 -8.61
C GLN A 89 1.53 -6.41 -9.96
N PHE A 90 0.20 -6.50 -9.98
CA PHE A 90 -0.56 -6.35 -11.23
C PHE A 90 -0.39 -4.96 -11.87
N LYS A 91 -0.32 -3.90 -11.06
CA LYS A 91 -0.06 -2.53 -11.55
C LYS A 91 1.32 -2.45 -12.20
N LEU A 92 2.34 -3.09 -11.60
CA LEU A 92 3.70 -3.13 -12.15
C LEU A 92 3.75 -3.91 -13.46
N GLU A 93 3.16 -5.11 -13.52
CA GLU A 93 3.09 -5.93 -14.74
C GLU A 93 2.47 -5.15 -15.90
N ASN A 94 1.32 -4.51 -15.67
CA ASN A 94 0.66 -3.69 -16.68
C ASN A 94 1.53 -2.53 -17.18
N VAL A 95 2.33 -1.92 -16.30
CA VAL A 95 3.22 -0.81 -16.67
C VAL A 95 4.43 -1.31 -17.45
N LEU A 96 4.98 -2.46 -17.09
CA LEU A 96 6.08 -3.10 -17.83
C LEU A 96 5.65 -3.51 -19.24
N ASP A 97 4.41 -3.98 -19.40
CA ASP A 97 3.85 -4.28 -20.72
C ASP A 97 3.83 -3.02 -21.61
N LEU A 98 3.44 -1.86 -21.07
CA LEU A 98 3.47 -0.58 -21.83
C LEU A 98 4.89 -0.19 -22.29
N VAL A 99 5.91 -0.48 -21.48
CA VAL A 99 7.31 -0.24 -21.85
C VAL A 99 7.75 -1.18 -22.98
N SER A 100 7.30 -2.43 -22.98
CA SER A 100 7.65 -3.40 -24.01
C SER A 100 7.04 -3.08 -25.39
N ILE A 101 5.90 -2.39 -25.43
CA ILE A 101 5.17 -2.05 -26.66
C ILE A 101 5.61 -0.69 -27.23
N THR A 102 6.17 0.19 -26.40
CA THR A 102 6.60 1.54 -26.79
C THR A 102 8.10 1.68 -26.58
N PRO A 103 8.96 1.50 -27.61
CA PRO A 103 10.38 1.78 -27.47
C PRO A 103 10.56 3.26 -27.13
N LEU A 104 11.27 3.52 -26.03
CA LEU A 104 11.56 4.86 -25.50
C LEU A 104 12.33 5.73 -26.50
#